data_AF-A0A971A9P5-F1
#
_entry.id   AF-A0A971A9P5-F1
#
_cell.length_a   1.000
_cell.length_b   1.000
_cell.length_c   1.000
_cell.angle_alpha   90.00
_cell.angle_beta   90.00
_cell.angle_gamma   90.00
#
_symmetry.space_group_name_H-M   'P 1'
#
loop_
_entity.id
_entity.type
_entity.pdbx_description
1 polymer ?
#
loop_
_entity_poly.entity_id
_entity_poly.type
_entity_poly.pdbx_seq_one_letter_code
_entity_poly.pdbx_strand_id
1 'polypeptide(L)' 'METIRFTTRISKSGTIRVPKDSLLIDKDVEVYIKPAKKIENKQNKAMDFVNKWAGFMSDIDVDSAKFEHIMEKHK' A
#
# COMPACT_ATOMS: atom_id res chain seq x y z
N MET A 1 -21.09 21.50 -18.57
CA MET A 1 -21.43 20.18 -17.99
C MET A 1 -20.62 20.05 -16.72
N GLU A 2 -21.29 20.00 -15.57
CA GLU A 2 -20.62 19.83 -14.28
C GLU A 2 -20.62 18.35 -13.91
N THR A 3 -19.43 17.80 -13.67
CA THR A 3 -19.25 16.38 -13.37
C THR A 3 -18.70 16.24 -11.97
N ILE A 4 -19.48 15.63 -11.08
CA ILE A 4 -19.04 15.34 -9.71
C ILE A 4 -18.50 13.91 -9.67
N ARG A 5 -17.21 13.77 -9.38
CA ARG A 5 -16.56 12.46 -9.20
C ARG A 5 -16.39 12.17 -7.72
N PHE A 6 -17.06 11.15 -7.23
CA PHE A 6 -16.90 10.65 -5.86
C PHE A 6 -16.64 9.14 -5.84
N THR A 7 -15.96 8.68 -4.80
CA THR A 7 -15.72 7.26 -4.56
C THR A 7 -16.55 6.82 -3.38
N THR A 8 -17.46 5.87 -3.57
CA THR A 8 -18.26 5.30 -2.48
C THR A 8 -18.34 3.80 -2.59
N ARG A 9 -18.61 3.15 -1.45
CA ARG A 9 -18.87 1.71 -1.41
C ARG A 9 -20.36 1.49 -1.62
N ILE A 10 -20.69 0.63 -2.59
CA ILE A 10 -22.05 0.11 -2.76
C ILE A 10 -22.39 -0.73 -1.53
N SER A 11 -23.53 -0.46 -0.90
CA SER A 11 -23.97 -1.21 0.27
C SER A 11 -24.28 -2.66 -0.07
N LYS A 12 -24.41 -3.52 0.94
CA LYS A 12 -24.81 -4.93 0.73
C LYS A 12 -26.19 -5.08 0.09
N SER A 13 -27.07 -4.08 0.27
CA SER A 13 -28.40 -4.05 -0.34
C SER A 13 -28.42 -3.41 -1.72
N GLY A 14 -27.25 -3.08 -2.29
CA GLY A 14 -27.15 -2.48 -3.62
C GLY A 14 -27.41 -0.97 -3.66
N THR A 15 -27.55 -0.30 -2.52
CA THR A 15 -27.78 1.15 -2.46
C THR A 15 -26.48 1.94 -2.54
N ILE A 16 -26.51 3.04 -3.31
CA ILE A 16 -25.42 4.01 -3.45
C ILE A 16 -25.87 5.32 -2.81
N ARG A 17 -25.03 5.89 -1.94
CA ARG A 17 -25.30 7.21 -1.34
C ARG A 17 -24.61 8.27 -2.17
N VAL A 18 -25.40 9.08 -2.88
CA VAL A 18 -24.92 10.27 -3.58
C VAL A 18 -24.70 11.38 -2.55
N PRO A 19 -23.60 12.15 -2.62
CA PRO A 19 -23.39 13.31 -1.77
C PRO A 19 -24.54 14.31 -1.91
N LYS A 20 -25.00 14.86 -0.78
CA LYS A 20 -26.02 15.92 -0.77
C LYS A 20 -25.37 17.23 -1.20
N ASP A 21 -25.32 17.44 -2.51
CA ASP A 21 -24.89 18.70 -3.08
C ASP A 21 -26.11 19.54 -3.45
N SER A 22 -26.11 20.83 -3.10
CA SER A 22 -27.22 21.74 -3.36
C SER A 22 -27.56 21.84 -4.85
N LEU A 23 -26.55 21.58 -5.70
CA LEU A 23 -26.65 21.61 -7.15
C LEU A 23 -27.46 20.46 -7.76
N LEU A 24 -27.72 19.39 -6.99
CA LEU A 24 -28.36 18.14 -7.42
C LEU A 24 -29.81 18.00 -6.93
N ILE A 25 -30.33 18.97 -6.16
CA ILE A 25 -31.70 18.93 -5.63
C ILE A 25 -32.70 19.05 -6.79
N ASP A 26 -33.69 18.15 -6.83
CA ASP A 26 -34.77 18.07 -7.83
C ASP A 26 -34.29 18.02 -9.29
N LYS A 27 -33.13 17.40 -9.52
CA LYS A 27 -32.59 17.17 -10.87
C LYS A 27 -32.44 15.70 -11.19
N ASP A 28 -32.80 15.34 -12.41
CA ASP A 28 -32.45 14.06 -13.00
C ASP A 28 -30.96 14.03 -13.33
N VAL A 29 -30.28 12.98 -12.90
CA VAL A 29 -28.83 12.84 -13.06
C VAL A 29 -28.45 11.48 -13.63
N GLU A 30 -27.43 11.47 -14.47
CA GLU A 30 -26.82 10.25 -14.98
C GLU A 30 -25.65 9.84 -14.06
N VAL A 31 -25.62 8.56 -13.67
CA VAL A 31 -24.62 8.03 -12.74
C VAL A 31 -23.75 6.98 -13.44
N TYR A 32 -22.46 7.26 -13.56
CA TYR A 32 -21.47 6.33 -14.12
C TYR A 32 -20.75 5.58 -13.00
N ILE A 33 -20.93 4.25 -12.93
CA ILE A 33 -20.30 3.40 -11.91
C ILE A 33 -19.09 2.70 -12.50
N LYS A 34 -17.90 3.00 -11.97
CA LYS A 34 -16.66 2.29 -12.31
C LYS A 34 -16.20 1.43 -11.13
N PRO A 35 -16.17 0.08 -11.26
CA PRO A 35 -15.64 -0.79 -10.22
C PRO A 35 -14.19 -0.42 -9.89
N ALA A 36 -13.95 -0.03 -8.64
CA ALA A 36 -12.59 0.20 -8.17
C ALA A 36 -11.93 -1.16 -7.89
N LYS A 37 -10.80 -1.43 -8.54
CA LYS A 37 -9.95 -2.56 -8.15
C LYS A 37 -9.43 -2.28 -6.75
N LYS A 38 -9.61 -3.24 -5.82
CA LYS A 38 -8.94 -3.16 -4.53
C LYS A 38 -7.45 -3.13 -4.79
N ILE A 39 -6.78 -2.04 -4.40
CA ILE A 39 -5.34 -2.06 -4.24
C ILE A 39 -5.13 -2.92 -3.00
N GLU A 40 -4.74 -4.17 -3.20
CA GLU A 40 -4.21 -4.97 -2.11
C GLU A 40 -2.93 -4.27 -1.65
N ASN A 41 -3.04 -3.49 -0.57
CA ASN A 41 -1.87 -3.09 0.18
C ASN A 41 -1.29 -4.37 0.77
N LYS A 42 -0.37 -5.02 0.02
CA LYS A 42 0.49 -6.04 0.59
C LYS A 42 1.20 -5.38 1.77
N GLN A 43 0.79 -5.72 2.98
CA GLN A 43 1.57 -5.40 4.16
C GLN A 43 2.89 -6.13 3.99
N ASN A 44 3.92 -5.40 3.58
CA ASN A 44 5.28 -5.91 3.56
C ASN A 44 5.61 -6.27 5.02
N LYS A 45 5.78 -7.56 5.30
CA LYS A 45 6.15 -8.00 6.65
C LYS A 45 7.62 -7.63 6.86
N ALA A 46 8.01 -7.34 8.10
CA ALA A 46 9.42 -7.14 8.45
C ALA A 46 10.28 -8.34 7.99
N MET A 47 9.70 -9.55 7.97
CA MET A 47 10.33 -10.75 7.44
C MET A 47 10.66 -10.66 5.94
N ASP A 48 9.84 -9.98 5.14
CA ASP A 48 10.08 -9.77 3.71
C ASP A 48 11.29 -8.84 3.47
N PHE A 49 11.55 -7.92 4.41
CA PHE A 49 12.76 -7.10 4.40
C PHE A 49 13.98 -7.95 4.79
N VAL A 50 13.93 -8.67 5.93
CA VAL A 50 15.05 -9.51 6.38
C VAL A 50 15.43 -10.52 5.31
N ASN A 51 14.47 -11.20 4.69
CA ASN A 51 14.75 -12.18 3.64
C ASN A 51 15.41 -11.58 2.40
N LYS A 52 15.09 -10.33 2.04
CA LYS A 52 15.73 -9.63 0.91
C LYS A 52 17.17 -9.19 1.22
N TRP A 53 17.47 -8.85 2.47
CA TRP A 53 18.76 -8.29 2.87
C TRP A 53 19.71 -9.32 3.47
N ALA A 54 19.20 -10.41 4.07
CA ALA A 54 20.02 -11.50 4.60
C ALA A 54 20.79 -12.24 3.49
N GLY A 55 20.22 -12.34 2.28
CA GLY A 55 20.91 -12.88 1.12
C GLY A 55 22.09 -12.04 0.62
N PHE A 56 22.23 -10.78 1.08
CA PHE A 56 23.40 -9.96 0.79
C PHE A 56 24.58 -10.28 1.71
N MET A 57 24.32 -10.86 2.90
CA MET A 57 25.35 -11.14 3.91
C MET A 57 25.81 -12.59 3.92
N SER A 58 25.22 -13.48 3.11
CA SER A 58 25.57 -14.91 3.10
C SER A 58 26.95 -15.23 2.51
N ASP A 59 27.55 -14.31 1.76
CA ASP A 59 28.88 -14.48 1.16
C ASP A 59 30.02 -13.82 1.98
N ILE A 60 29.70 -13.16 3.09
CA ILE A 60 30.71 -12.58 3.97
C ILE A 60 31.02 -13.61 5.05
N ASP A 61 32.24 -14.13 5.05
CA ASP A 61 32.76 -14.93 6.16
C ASP A 61 32.94 -14.01 7.40
N VAL A 62 31.85 -13.87 8.15
CA VAL A 62 31.74 -12.97 9.31
C VAL A 62 32.81 -13.29 10.36
N ASP A 63 33.25 -14.54 10.44
CA ASP A 63 34.24 -14.98 11.42
C ASP A 63 35.63 -14.44 11.11
N SER A 64 36.06 -14.43 9.84
CA SER A 64 37.34 -13.83 9.45
C SER A 64 37.34 -12.31 9.59
N ALA A 65 36.25 -11.63 9.18
CA ALA A 65 36.12 -10.18 9.36
C ALA A 65 36.13 -9.76 10.84
N LYS A 66 35.49 -10.55 11.71
CA LYS A 66 35.50 -10.32 13.16
C LYS A 66 36.89 -10.55 13.76
N PHE A 67 37.61 -11.57 13.31
CA PHE A 67 38.97 -11.86 13.76
C PHE A 67 39.93 -10.72 13.39
N GLU A 68 39.89 -10.25 12.14
CA GLU A 68 40.72 -9.11 11.69
C GLU A 68 40.44 -7.84 12.51
N HIS A 69 39.16 -7.53 12.77
CA HIS A 69 38.79 -6.36 13.55
C HIS A 69 39.32 -6.41 15.00
N ILE A 70 39.26 -7.58 15.65
CA ILE A 70 39.79 -7.76 17.01
C ILE A 70 41.31 -7.61 17.01
N MET A 71 41.99 -8.21 16.03
CA MET A 71 43.44 -8.11 15.89
C MET A 71 43.91 -6.66 15.65
N GLU A 72 43.19 -5.90 14.83
CA GLU A 72 43.48 -4.49 14.57
C GLU A 72 43.25 -3.62 15.81
N LYS A 73 42.17 -3.85 16.55
CA LYS A 73 41.81 -3.08 17.75
C LYS A 73 42.80 -3.27 18.92
N HIS A 74 43.43 -4.43 19.01
CA HIS A 74 44.36 -4.80 20.08
C HIS A 74 45.84 -4.65 19.69
N LYS A 75 46.12 -3.99 18.56
CA LYS A 75 47.45 -3.62 18.11
C LYS A 75 47.82 -2.22 18.59
#